data_AF-A0A5B6TKM4-F1
#
_entry.id   AF-A0A5B6TKM4-F1
#
_cell.length_a   1.000
_cell.length_b   1.000
_cell.length_c   1.000
_cell.angle_alpha   90.00
_cell.angle_beta   90.00
_cell.angle_gamma   90.00
#
_symmetry.space_group_name_H-M   'P 1'
#
loop_
_entity.id
_entity.type
_entity.pdbx_description
1 polymer ?
#
loop_
_entity_poly.entity_id
_entity_poly.type
_entity_poly.pdbx_seq_one_letter_code
_entity_poly.pdbx_strand_id
1 'polypeptide(L)'
;MKLLIVGGYGTFGGRIVQLVENEPRLTVMVAGRSLARAEAWCERRGSVAARLVPAMFDRDGDLAAQLASLHPDTLVDASGPFQTYGEDCYRLVEACIEQGVNYLDLADGSDFVAGVPAFDAAARRAGLFVLSGVSSFPVLTAAVVRRLSSGVARVDTITGGIAPSPYGFRDDSGCTDRPLYADLLGDAWQGLPDEIRAMHNRAGMAEGRACVERGRNIFSRITAWLVGFPGPAADIPVRVRFDADPDGETWTRTFGPHSFSSRQFEGRGRSERLLCERFGPLTFAMALVAEGGKLKLILRRWSVLGLRLPMWLCPRSTSVETVEDGKFRFHVEISHPLTGLIVRYRGWLEPVASHRSSEIVPP
;
A
#
# COMPACT_ATOMS: atom_id res chain seq x y z
N MET A 1 -7.31 -23.34 22.38
CA MET A 1 -6.96 -23.79 21.03
C MET A 1 -5.66 -23.12 20.61
N LYS A 2 -4.73 -23.86 19.99
CA LYS A 2 -3.46 -23.39 19.43
C LYS A 2 -3.61 -23.14 17.93
N LEU A 3 -3.43 -21.89 17.52
CA LEU A 3 -3.52 -21.44 16.15
C LEU A 3 -2.14 -21.08 15.62
N LEU A 4 -1.60 -21.84 14.68
CA LEU A 4 -0.34 -21.52 14.01
C LEU A 4 -0.61 -20.69 12.76
N ILE A 5 -0.05 -19.49 12.69
CA ILE A 5 -0.18 -18.61 11.53
C ILE A 5 1.18 -18.51 10.85
N VAL A 6 1.34 -19.20 9.72
CA VAL A 6 2.56 -19.16 8.90
C VAL A 6 2.53 -17.89 8.06
N GLY A 7 3.63 -17.11 8.06
CA GLY A 7 3.60 -15.73 7.58
C GLY A 7 2.96 -14.77 8.59
N GLY A 8 2.94 -15.13 9.88
CA GLY A 8 2.21 -14.43 10.94
C GLY A 8 2.67 -13.00 11.24
N TYR A 9 3.87 -12.61 10.80
CA TYR A 9 4.36 -11.22 10.88
C TYR A 9 4.44 -10.54 9.49
N GLY A 10 3.85 -11.16 8.47
CA GLY A 10 3.63 -10.55 7.15
C GLY A 10 2.31 -9.77 7.10
N THR A 11 2.01 -9.16 5.95
CA THR A 11 0.85 -8.29 5.75
C THR A 11 -0.47 -8.94 6.15
N PHE A 12 -0.78 -10.13 5.60
CA PHE A 12 -2.05 -10.81 5.88
C PHE A 12 -2.03 -11.57 7.21
N GLY A 13 -0.97 -12.34 7.47
CA GLY A 13 -0.85 -13.10 8.72
C GLY A 13 -0.87 -12.20 9.95
N GLY A 14 -0.15 -11.08 9.93
CA GLY A 14 -0.16 -10.09 11.01
C GLY A 14 -1.54 -9.50 11.24
N ARG A 15 -2.31 -9.25 10.16
CA ARG A 15 -3.69 -8.78 10.28
C ARG A 15 -4.61 -9.83 10.90
N ILE A 16 -4.42 -11.11 10.56
CA ILE A 16 -5.18 -12.20 11.21
C ILE A 16 -4.88 -12.22 12.71
N VAL A 17 -3.60 -12.15 13.10
CA VAL A 17 -3.22 -12.07 14.52
C VAL A 17 -3.94 -10.92 15.21
N GLN A 18 -3.91 -9.71 14.63
CA GLN A 18 -4.61 -8.54 15.19
C GLN A 18 -6.13 -8.72 15.33
N LEU A 19 -6.76 -9.46 14.42
CA LEU A 19 -8.20 -9.70 14.47
C LEU A 19 -8.59 -10.70 15.57
N VAL A 20 -7.69 -11.63 15.92
CA VAL A 20 -7.96 -12.70 16.89
C VAL A 20 -7.29 -12.47 18.25
N GLU A 21 -6.42 -11.46 18.40
CA GLU A 21 -5.66 -11.20 19.62
C GLU A 21 -6.52 -10.86 20.85
N ASN A 22 -7.80 -10.52 20.64
CA ASN A 22 -8.77 -10.25 21.70
C ASN A 22 -9.55 -11.50 22.15
N GLU A 23 -9.26 -12.68 21.59
CA GLU A 23 -9.89 -13.94 22.00
C GLU A 23 -9.03 -14.68 23.04
N PRO A 24 -9.38 -14.64 24.34
CA PRO A 24 -8.56 -15.21 25.42
C PRO A 24 -8.43 -16.74 25.37
N ARG A 25 -9.30 -17.44 24.62
CA ARG A 25 -9.22 -18.90 24.45
C ARG A 25 -8.13 -19.35 23.48
N LEU A 26 -7.47 -18.42 22.79
CA LEU A 26 -6.45 -18.71 21.79
C LEU A 26 -5.03 -18.61 22.37
N THR A 27 -4.20 -19.57 21.96
CA THR A 27 -2.75 -19.41 21.89
C THR A 27 -2.38 -19.24 20.42
N VAL A 28 -1.93 -18.05 20.03
CA VAL A 28 -1.62 -17.71 18.64
C VAL A 28 -0.12 -17.78 18.44
N MET A 29 0.32 -18.72 17.62
CA MET A 29 1.72 -18.92 17.27
C MET A 29 2.02 -18.07 16.02
N VAL A 30 2.73 -16.96 16.22
CA VAL A 30 3.09 -16.02 15.16
C VAL A 30 4.36 -16.54 14.49
N ALA A 31 4.24 -17.13 13.30
CA ALA A 31 5.32 -17.92 12.74
C ALA A 31 5.80 -17.47 11.35
N GLY A 32 7.09 -17.70 11.09
CA GLY A 32 7.71 -17.57 9.79
C GLY A 32 9.19 -17.96 9.85
N ARG A 33 9.95 -17.74 8.77
CA ARG A 33 11.35 -18.17 8.64
C ARG A 33 12.33 -17.51 9.63
N SER A 34 11.94 -16.46 10.35
CA SER A 34 12.81 -15.75 11.29
C SER A 34 12.15 -15.63 12.65
N LEU A 35 12.69 -16.35 13.63
CA LEU A 35 12.24 -16.28 15.03
C LEU A 35 12.36 -14.86 15.59
N ALA A 36 13.50 -14.20 15.36
CA ALA A 36 13.74 -12.83 15.82
C ALA A 36 12.69 -11.83 15.32
N ARG A 37 12.21 -11.99 14.07
CA ARG A 37 11.13 -11.14 13.54
C ARG A 37 9.79 -11.43 14.20
N ALA A 38 9.51 -12.69 14.51
CA ALA A 38 8.30 -13.08 15.24
C ALA A 38 8.32 -12.52 16.68
N GLU A 39 9.44 -12.64 17.38
CA GLU A 39 9.64 -12.08 18.74
C GLU A 39 9.40 -10.57 18.73
N ALA A 40 10.13 -9.84 17.88
CA ALA A 40 9.99 -8.40 17.76
C ALA A 40 8.55 -7.98 17.39
N TRP A 41 7.83 -8.77 16.58
CA TRP A 41 6.44 -8.48 16.24
C TRP A 41 5.52 -8.65 17.45
N CYS A 42 5.64 -9.76 18.19
CA CYS A 42 4.86 -10.02 19.41
C CYS A 42 5.12 -8.96 20.49
N GLU A 43 6.37 -8.57 20.71
CA GLU A 43 6.74 -7.53 21.69
C GLU A 43 6.04 -6.19 21.40
N ARG A 44 5.93 -5.80 20.12
CA ARG A 44 5.25 -4.56 19.71
C ARG A 44 3.74 -4.56 19.97
N ARG A 45 3.08 -5.71 20.12
CA ARG A 45 1.64 -5.77 20.40
C ARG A 45 1.29 -5.42 21.84
N GLY A 46 2.25 -5.53 22.77
CA GLY A 46 2.00 -5.34 24.19
C GLY A 46 1.05 -6.41 24.76
N SER A 47 0.29 -6.04 25.80
CA SER A 47 -0.64 -6.97 26.47
C SER A 47 -1.93 -7.09 25.66
N VAL A 48 -2.19 -8.28 25.12
CA VAL A 48 -3.43 -8.66 24.43
C VAL A 48 -4.08 -9.84 25.16
N ALA A 49 -5.37 -10.12 24.89
CA ALA A 49 -6.11 -11.14 25.63
C ALA A 49 -5.68 -12.58 25.25
N ALA A 50 -5.38 -12.82 23.98
CA ALA A 50 -4.84 -14.08 23.50
C ALA A 50 -3.37 -14.26 23.94
N ARG A 51 -2.92 -15.50 24.12
CA ARG A 51 -1.50 -15.78 24.36
C ARG A 51 -0.74 -15.77 23.03
N LEU A 52 0.06 -14.75 22.77
CA LEU A 52 0.95 -14.73 21.61
C LEU A 52 2.23 -15.52 21.90
N VAL A 53 2.64 -16.38 20.96
CA VAL A 53 3.87 -17.17 21.04
C VAL A 53 4.66 -16.98 19.73
N PRO A 54 5.85 -16.35 19.75
CA PRO A 54 6.68 -16.30 18.56
C PRO A 54 7.21 -17.70 18.21
N ALA A 55 7.23 -18.05 16.93
CA ALA A 55 7.75 -19.33 16.47
C ALA A 55 8.52 -19.21 15.15
N MET A 56 9.51 -20.08 14.96
CA MET A 56 10.10 -20.30 13.64
C MET A 56 9.27 -21.37 12.92
N PHE A 57 8.91 -21.11 11.67
CA PHE A 57 8.31 -22.11 10.79
C PHE A 57 8.74 -21.82 9.35
N ASP A 58 9.39 -22.78 8.73
CA ASP A 58 9.75 -22.77 7.33
C ASP A 58 8.89 -23.79 6.58
N ARG A 59 8.03 -23.29 5.70
CA ARG A 59 7.12 -24.09 4.86
C ARG A 59 7.90 -25.09 4.00
N ASP A 60 9.11 -24.73 3.59
CA ASP A 60 9.91 -25.55 2.69
C ASP A 60 10.90 -26.46 3.45
N GLY A 61 10.99 -26.31 4.78
CA GLY A 61 11.79 -27.14 5.68
C GLY A 61 11.10 -28.45 6.08
N ASP A 62 11.61 -29.11 7.14
CA ASP A 62 11.04 -30.37 7.64
C ASP A 62 9.69 -30.11 8.33
N LEU A 63 8.60 -30.34 7.61
CA LEU A 63 7.25 -30.02 8.08
C LEU A 63 6.79 -30.93 9.22
N ALA A 64 7.15 -32.22 9.18
CA ALA A 64 6.76 -33.19 10.20
C ALA A 64 7.42 -32.84 11.54
N ALA A 65 8.73 -32.56 11.54
CA ALA A 65 9.44 -32.18 12.76
C ALA A 65 8.93 -30.85 13.33
N GLN A 66 8.67 -29.86 12.48
CA GLN A 66 8.18 -28.56 12.90
C GLN A 66 6.75 -28.63 13.49
N LEU A 67 5.83 -29.33 12.82
CA LEU A 67 4.46 -29.51 13.31
C LEU A 67 4.42 -30.34 14.60
N ALA A 68 5.24 -31.39 14.70
CA ALA A 68 5.39 -32.18 15.92
C ALA A 68 5.96 -31.35 17.08
N SER A 69 6.87 -30.40 16.83
CA SER A 69 7.40 -29.53 17.90
C SER A 69 6.36 -28.53 18.40
N LEU A 70 5.57 -27.94 17.49
CA LEU A 70 4.63 -26.86 17.82
C LEU A 70 3.27 -27.38 18.32
N HIS A 71 2.85 -28.55 17.85
CA HIS A 71 1.55 -29.18 18.12
C HIS A 71 0.36 -28.20 18.00
N PRO A 72 0.12 -27.59 16.83
CA PRO A 72 -1.04 -26.71 16.61
C PRO A 72 -2.34 -27.52 16.43
N ASP A 73 -3.47 -26.94 16.85
CA ASP A 73 -4.81 -27.50 16.55
C ASP A 73 -5.27 -27.11 15.14
N THR A 74 -4.80 -25.96 14.66
CA THR A 74 -5.15 -25.38 13.36
C THR A 74 -3.99 -24.57 12.82
N LEU A 75 -3.69 -24.74 11.54
CA LEU A 75 -2.72 -23.97 10.77
C LEU A 75 -3.45 -23.04 9.80
N VAL A 76 -3.01 -21.79 9.75
CA VAL A 76 -3.38 -20.81 8.72
C VAL A 76 -2.14 -20.47 7.89
N ASP A 77 -2.18 -20.83 6.61
CA ASP A 77 -1.15 -20.48 5.65
C ASP A 77 -1.42 -19.08 5.07
N ALA A 78 -0.64 -18.11 5.54
CA ALA A 78 -0.61 -16.75 5.01
C ALA A 78 0.77 -16.44 4.38
N SER A 79 1.48 -17.47 3.91
CA SER A 79 2.88 -17.38 3.46
C SER A 79 3.05 -17.31 1.94
N GLY A 80 2.01 -16.88 1.21
CA GLY A 80 2.01 -16.76 -0.25
C GLY A 80 3.16 -15.91 -0.83
N PRO A 81 3.27 -15.83 -2.18
CA PRO A 81 2.22 -16.15 -3.15
C PRO A 81 2.09 -17.66 -3.45
N PHE A 82 0.84 -18.12 -3.59
CA PHE A 82 0.50 -19.54 -3.77
C PHE A 82 0.80 -20.06 -5.20
N GLN A 83 0.92 -19.15 -6.16
CA GLN A 83 1.20 -19.41 -7.57
C GLN A 83 2.66 -19.86 -7.79
N THR A 84 3.55 -19.63 -6.82
CA THR A 84 4.99 -19.90 -6.96
C THR A 84 5.47 -21.09 -6.15
N TYR A 85 4.57 -21.87 -5.56
CA TYR A 85 4.94 -23.01 -4.70
C TYR A 85 5.49 -24.23 -5.47
N GLY A 86 5.49 -24.19 -6.80
CA GLY A 86 6.07 -25.25 -7.64
C GLY A 86 5.26 -26.55 -7.62
N GLU A 87 5.90 -27.66 -7.93
CA GLU A 87 5.25 -28.98 -8.07
C GLU A 87 4.73 -29.51 -6.72
N ASP A 88 5.47 -29.30 -5.63
CA ASP A 88 5.09 -29.72 -4.28
C ASP A 88 4.21 -28.68 -3.56
N CYS A 89 3.32 -28.02 -4.30
CA CYS A 89 2.53 -26.92 -3.76
C CYS A 89 1.62 -27.34 -2.59
N TYR A 90 1.23 -28.61 -2.48
CA TYR A 90 0.34 -29.11 -1.42
C TYR A 90 1.05 -29.78 -0.24
N ARG A 91 2.40 -29.81 -0.19
CA ARG A 91 3.17 -30.50 0.87
C ARG A 91 2.77 -30.09 2.30
N LEU A 92 2.37 -28.84 2.51
CA LEU A 92 1.90 -28.36 3.81
C LEU A 92 0.51 -28.89 4.17
N VAL A 93 -0.39 -29.02 3.19
CA VAL A 93 -1.71 -29.64 3.36
C VAL A 93 -1.55 -31.11 3.75
N GLU A 94 -0.69 -31.83 3.04
CA GLU A 94 -0.38 -33.24 3.30
C GLU A 94 0.18 -33.43 4.71
N ALA A 95 1.20 -32.65 5.07
CA ALA A 95 1.79 -32.70 6.41
C ALA A 95 0.78 -32.36 7.52
N CYS A 96 -0.13 -31.41 7.29
CA CYS A 96 -1.21 -31.10 8.24
C CYS A 96 -2.14 -32.30 8.45
N ILE A 97 -2.57 -32.97 7.37
CA ILE A 97 -3.44 -34.15 7.48
C ILE A 97 -2.74 -35.27 8.24
N GLU A 98 -1.48 -35.56 7.90
CA GLU A 98 -0.67 -36.60 8.55
C GLU A 98 -0.46 -36.33 10.05
N GLN A 99 -0.33 -35.06 10.44
CA GLN A 99 -0.11 -34.64 11.82
C GLN A 99 -1.40 -34.35 12.60
N GLY A 100 -2.58 -34.55 12.01
CA GLY A 100 -3.85 -34.32 12.71
C GLY A 100 -4.20 -32.83 12.89
N VAL A 101 -3.73 -31.96 12.00
CA VAL A 101 -3.86 -30.50 12.10
C VAL A 101 -4.87 -30.00 11.06
N ASN A 102 -5.83 -29.17 11.50
CA ASN A 102 -6.74 -28.51 10.56
C ASN A 102 -6.00 -27.47 9.71
N TYR A 103 -6.34 -27.33 8.43
CA TYR A 103 -5.66 -26.41 7.51
C TYR A 103 -6.62 -25.37 6.94
N LEU A 104 -6.18 -24.10 6.96
CA LEU A 104 -6.78 -23.02 6.17
C LEU A 104 -5.70 -22.25 5.42
N ASP A 105 -6.04 -21.69 4.27
CA ASP A 105 -5.19 -20.73 3.55
C ASP A 105 -5.97 -19.51 3.03
N LEU A 106 -5.21 -18.51 2.57
CA LEU A 106 -5.74 -17.29 1.94
C LEU A 106 -5.50 -17.26 0.42
N ALA A 107 -5.38 -18.43 -0.22
CA ALA A 107 -4.97 -18.52 -1.61
C ALA A 107 -5.90 -17.78 -2.56
N ASP A 108 -5.29 -16.99 -3.44
CA ASP A 108 -5.95 -16.31 -4.57
C ASP A 108 -5.58 -16.98 -5.92
N GLY A 109 -4.64 -17.93 -5.92
CA GLY A 109 -4.28 -18.74 -7.07
C GLY A 109 -5.37 -19.75 -7.41
N SER A 110 -6.05 -19.58 -8.54
CA SER A 110 -7.18 -20.45 -8.95
C SER A 110 -6.76 -21.91 -9.09
N ASP A 111 -5.57 -22.18 -9.65
CA ASP A 111 -5.07 -23.55 -9.81
C ASP A 111 -4.81 -24.23 -8.46
N PHE A 112 -4.23 -23.50 -7.51
CA PHE A 112 -4.01 -23.99 -6.14
C PHE A 112 -5.35 -24.31 -5.46
N VAL A 113 -6.29 -23.36 -5.46
CA VAL A 113 -7.61 -23.54 -4.84
C VAL A 113 -8.38 -24.70 -5.49
N ALA A 114 -8.27 -24.88 -6.81
CA ALA A 114 -8.94 -25.94 -7.54
C ALA A 114 -8.39 -27.35 -7.24
N GLY A 115 -7.13 -27.47 -6.79
CA GLY A 115 -6.55 -28.77 -6.41
C GLY A 115 -6.83 -29.19 -4.97
N VAL A 116 -7.10 -28.26 -4.05
CA VAL A 116 -7.36 -28.58 -2.63
C VAL A 116 -8.53 -29.58 -2.39
N PRO A 117 -9.62 -29.60 -3.17
CA PRO A 117 -10.67 -30.62 -3.03
C PRO A 117 -10.18 -32.07 -3.11
N ALA A 118 -9.03 -32.35 -3.73
CA ALA A 118 -8.43 -33.68 -3.77
C ALA A 118 -8.13 -34.27 -2.38
N PHE A 119 -7.97 -33.41 -1.36
CA PHE A 119 -7.63 -33.80 0.00
C PHE A 119 -8.85 -33.98 0.94
N ASP A 120 -10.08 -33.64 0.50
CA ASP A 120 -11.29 -33.67 1.36
C ASP A 120 -11.56 -35.06 1.96
N ALA A 121 -11.44 -36.12 1.16
CA ALA A 121 -11.67 -37.49 1.63
C ALA A 121 -10.66 -37.92 2.70
N ALA A 122 -9.40 -37.53 2.57
CA ALA A 122 -8.35 -37.82 3.56
C ALA A 122 -8.57 -37.03 4.85
N ALA A 123 -8.86 -35.73 4.73
CA ALA A 123 -9.16 -34.86 5.87
C ALA A 123 -10.36 -35.37 6.67
N ARG A 124 -11.46 -35.75 6.00
CA ARG A 124 -12.67 -36.30 6.66
C ARG A 124 -12.39 -37.59 7.42
N ARG A 125 -11.59 -38.50 6.85
CA ARG A 125 -11.20 -39.74 7.54
C ARG A 125 -10.40 -39.46 8.81
N ALA A 126 -9.59 -38.40 8.81
CA ALA A 126 -8.84 -37.94 9.97
C ALA A 126 -9.67 -37.08 10.95
N GLY A 127 -10.94 -36.76 10.63
CA GLY A 127 -11.77 -35.86 11.44
C GLY A 127 -11.37 -34.38 11.35
N LEU A 128 -10.67 -34.00 10.29
CA LEU A 128 -10.12 -32.67 10.05
C LEU A 128 -10.89 -31.92 8.95
N PHE A 129 -10.65 -30.62 8.86
CA PHE A 129 -10.97 -29.83 7.68
C PHE A 129 -9.71 -29.27 7.00
N VAL A 130 -9.80 -29.14 5.68
CA VAL A 130 -8.83 -28.45 4.82
C VAL A 130 -9.63 -27.47 3.98
N LEU A 131 -9.39 -26.17 4.17
CA LEU A 131 -10.16 -25.11 3.51
C LEU A 131 -9.23 -24.15 2.78
N SER A 132 -9.48 -23.94 1.49
CA SER A 132 -8.66 -23.05 0.66
C SER A 132 -9.39 -21.79 0.22
N GLY A 133 -8.62 -20.75 -0.04
CA GLY A 133 -9.10 -19.46 -0.51
C GLY A 133 -10.01 -18.75 0.48
N VAL A 134 -9.78 -18.91 1.79
CA VAL A 134 -10.57 -18.37 2.91
C VAL A 134 -10.35 -16.86 3.05
N SER A 135 -10.58 -16.14 1.96
CA SER A 135 -10.35 -14.72 1.75
C SER A 135 -11.60 -14.04 1.18
N SER A 136 -11.49 -12.75 0.87
CA SER A 136 -12.58 -11.96 0.27
C SER A 136 -13.05 -12.54 -1.07
N PHE A 137 -12.11 -13.05 -1.87
CA PHE A 137 -12.36 -13.79 -3.11
C PHE A 137 -11.42 -15.00 -3.11
N PRO A 138 -11.91 -16.26 -3.22
CA PRO A 138 -13.26 -16.65 -3.60
C PRO A 138 -14.27 -16.92 -2.46
N VAL A 139 -13.86 -17.13 -1.21
CA VAL A 139 -14.78 -17.69 -0.19
C VAL A 139 -15.85 -16.72 0.30
N LEU A 140 -15.52 -15.46 0.62
CA LEU A 140 -16.55 -14.51 1.05
C LEU A 140 -17.53 -14.20 -0.08
N THR A 141 -17.05 -14.03 -1.32
CA THR A 141 -17.93 -13.86 -2.48
C THR A 141 -18.80 -15.08 -2.72
N ALA A 142 -18.28 -16.30 -2.58
CA ALA A 142 -19.08 -17.53 -2.66
C ALA A 142 -20.14 -17.60 -1.55
N ALA A 143 -19.82 -17.19 -0.32
CA ALA A 143 -20.78 -17.12 0.79
C ALA A 143 -21.90 -16.11 0.51
N VAL A 144 -21.57 -14.95 -0.06
CA VAL A 144 -22.56 -13.94 -0.49
C VAL A 144 -23.45 -14.49 -1.59
N VAL A 145 -22.89 -15.12 -2.63
CA VAL A 145 -23.66 -15.77 -3.69
C VAL A 145 -24.62 -16.81 -3.10
N ARG A 146 -24.15 -17.67 -2.20
CA ARG A 146 -24.99 -18.68 -1.55
C ARG A 146 -26.15 -18.05 -0.79
N ARG A 147 -25.91 -16.94 -0.09
CA ARG A 147 -26.94 -16.20 0.66
C ARG A 147 -27.98 -15.54 -0.25
N LEU A 148 -27.53 -14.92 -1.35
CA LEU A 148 -28.39 -14.23 -2.31
C LEU A 148 -29.19 -15.19 -3.20
N SER A 149 -28.66 -16.39 -3.44
CA SER A 149 -29.31 -17.42 -4.24
C SER A 149 -30.32 -18.26 -3.45
N SER A 150 -30.54 -17.94 -2.17
CA SER A 150 -31.51 -18.64 -1.33
C SER A 150 -32.92 -18.45 -1.87
N GLY A 151 -33.61 -19.56 -2.19
CA GLY A 151 -34.95 -19.53 -2.79
C GLY A 151 -34.98 -19.31 -4.30
N VAL A 152 -33.81 -19.17 -4.94
CA VAL A 152 -33.71 -19.11 -6.40
C VAL A 152 -33.63 -20.53 -6.95
N ALA A 153 -34.44 -20.85 -7.96
CA ALA A 153 -34.46 -22.18 -8.56
C ALA A 153 -33.17 -22.52 -9.33
N ARG A 154 -32.55 -21.52 -9.96
CA ARG A 154 -31.30 -21.65 -10.71
C ARG A 154 -30.54 -20.32 -10.78
N VAL A 155 -29.22 -20.37 -10.63
CA VAL A 155 -28.33 -19.24 -10.92
C VAL A 155 -27.75 -19.44 -12.32
N ASP A 156 -28.09 -18.56 -13.27
CA ASP A 156 -27.62 -18.68 -14.66
C ASP A 156 -26.19 -18.15 -14.84
N THR A 157 -25.86 -17.01 -14.22
CA THR A 157 -24.56 -16.35 -14.37
C THR A 157 -24.14 -15.67 -13.07
N ILE A 158 -22.85 -15.78 -12.73
CA ILE A 158 -22.20 -15.00 -11.67
C ILE A 158 -21.07 -14.20 -12.32
N THR A 159 -21.07 -12.89 -12.12
CA THR A 159 -19.97 -12.02 -12.56
C THR A 159 -19.35 -11.36 -11.34
N GLY A 160 -18.07 -11.63 -11.14
CA GLY A 160 -17.27 -11.03 -10.07
C GLY A 160 -15.99 -10.44 -10.66
N GLY A 161 -15.42 -9.45 -9.96
CA GLY A 161 -14.14 -8.87 -10.30
C GLY A 161 -13.42 -8.43 -9.03
N ILE A 162 -12.11 -8.59 -9.02
CA ILE A 162 -11.25 -8.01 -7.98
C ILE A 162 -10.78 -6.67 -8.52
N ALA A 163 -11.21 -5.58 -7.89
CA ALA A 163 -10.63 -4.27 -8.15
C ALA A 163 -9.50 -4.05 -7.12
N PRO A 164 -8.23 -3.88 -7.55
CA PRO A 164 -7.19 -3.49 -6.63
C PRO A 164 -7.63 -2.20 -5.94
N SER A 165 -7.62 -2.21 -4.61
CA SER A 165 -7.80 -0.97 -3.85
C SER A 165 -6.71 0.00 -4.32
N PRO A 166 -7.04 1.28 -4.60
CA PRO A 166 -6.01 2.29 -4.86
C PRO A 166 -5.07 2.47 -3.65
N TYR A 167 -5.45 1.94 -2.49
CA TYR A 167 -4.66 1.89 -1.28
C TYR A 167 -4.00 0.52 -1.14
N GLY A 168 -2.67 0.46 -1.11
CA GLY A 168 -1.93 -0.74 -0.72
C GLY A 168 -2.21 -1.14 0.73
N PHE A 169 -1.89 -2.38 1.10
CA PHE A 169 -1.95 -2.81 2.49
C PHE A 169 -0.86 -2.09 3.31
N ARG A 170 -1.16 -1.69 4.55
CA ARG A 170 -0.24 -0.94 5.41
C ARG A 170 -0.05 -1.69 6.71
N ASP A 171 1.19 -1.79 7.14
CA ASP A 171 1.54 -2.23 8.50
C ASP A 171 1.44 -1.02 9.44
N ASP A 172 0.34 -0.90 10.18
CA ASP A 172 0.10 0.15 11.19
C ASP A 172 1.02 0.00 12.44
N SER A 173 2.03 -0.86 12.38
CA SER A 173 3.06 -1.05 13.42
C SER A 173 4.01 0.15 13.52
N GLY A 174 3.50 1.33 13.83
CA GLY A 174 4.18 2.42 14.57
C GLY A 174 5.62 2.79 14.22
N CYS A 175 6.11 2.55 13.01
CA CYS A 175 7.47 2.94 12.61
C CYS A 175 7.45 4.42 12.21
N THR A 176 7.66 5.30 13.19
CA THR A 176 7.56 6.77 13.05
C THR A 176 8.67 7.42 12.22
N ASP A 177 9.45 6.65 11.45
CA ASP A 177 10.58 7.17 10.66
C ASP A 177 10.47 6.90 9.15
N ARG A 178 9.29 6.54 8.66
CA ARG A 178 9.09 6.36 7.21
C ARG A 178 8.86 7.70 6.50
N PRO A 179 9.18 7.82 5.19
CA PRO A 179 8.78 8.96 4.38
C PRO A 179 7.25 9.02 4.19
N LEU A 180 6.70 10.22 4.03
CA LEU A 180 5.25 10.45 3.94
C LEU A 180 4.58 9.59 2.86
N TYR A 181 5.20 9.47 1.69
CA TYR A 181 4.66 8.68 0.58
C TYR A 181 4.74 7.17 0.84
N ALA A 182 5.76 6.70 1.58
CA ALA A 182 5.87 5.30 1.95
C ALA A 182 4.73 4.92 2.91
N ASP A 183 4.42 5.78 3.88
CA ASP A 183 3.28 5.58 4.79
C ASP A 183 1.95 5.64 4.02
N LEU A 184 1.78 6.63 3.15
CA LEU A 184 0.58 6.79 2.34
C LEU A 184 0.44 5.75 1.22
N LEU A 185 1.45 4.96 0.88
CA LEU A 185 1.31 3.90 -0.15
C LEU A 185 1.31 2.49 0.46
N GLY A 186 1.90 2.30 1.64
CA GLY A 186 2.05 0.99 2.24
C GLY A 186 2.89 0.06 1.37
N ASP A 187 2.46 -1.19 1.23
CA ASP A 187 3.14 -2.21 0.44
C ASP A 187 3.29 -1.81 -1.05
N ALA A 188 2.39 -0.95 -1.56
CA ALA A 188 2.48 -0.44 -2.93
C ALA A 188 3.73 0.44 -3.17
N TRP A 189 4.35 0.96 -2.10
CA TRP A 189 5.60 1.71 -2.16
C TRP A 189 6.72 0.91 -2.84
N GLN A 190 6.84 -0.38 -2.52
CA GLN A 190 7.91 -1.24 -3.05
C GLN A 190 7.73 -1.55 -4.55
N GLY A 191 6.50 -1.42 -5.06
CA GLY A 191 6.20 -1.60 -6.49
C GLY A 191 6.50 -0.38 -7.37
N LEU A 192 6.82 0.77 -6.76
CA LEU A 192 7.22 1.96 -7.53
C LEU A 192 8.66 1.86 -8.01
N PRO A 193 9.00 2.39 -9.20
CA PRO A 193 10.39 2.51 -9.66
C PRO A 193 11.29 3.25 -8.67
N ASP A 194 12.57 2.90 -8.67
CA ASP A 194 13.59 3.42 -7.76
C ASP A 194 13.71 4.94 -7.82
N GLU A 195 13.59 5.52 -9.01
CA GLU A 195 13.69 6.96 -9.24
C GLU A 195 12.51 7.74 -8.64
N ILE A 196 11.30 7.17 -8.71
CA ILE A 196 10.12 7.74 -8.03
C ILE A 196 10.30 7.63 -6.52
N ARG A 197 10.74 6.47 -6.02
CA ARG A 197 11.00 6.29 -4.59
C ARG A 197 12.09 7.26 -4.11
N ALA A 198 13.16 7.46 -4.87
CA ALA A 198 14.26 8.35 -4.51
C ALA A 198 13.81 9.81 -4.34
N MET A 199 12.91 10.29 -5.21
CA MET A 199 12.32 11.63 -5.09
C MET A 199 11.51 11.81 -3.81
N HIS A 200 10.75 10.78 -3.41
CA HIS A 200 9.87 10.82 -2.24
C HIS A 200 10.48 10.23 -0.97
N ASN A 201 11.75 9.80 -1.02
CA ASN A 201 12.48 9.25 0.12
C ASN A 201 13.29 10.34 0.83
N ARG A 202 12.59 11.41 1.26
CA ARG A 202 13.18 12.58 1.94
C ARG A 202 14.38 13.17 1.18
N ALA A 203 14.31 13.25 -0.15
CA ALA A 203 15.33 13.94 -0.93
C ALA A 203 15.46 15.38 -0.42
N GLY A 204 16.65 15.88 -0.11
CA GLY A 204 16.79 17.27 0.36
C GLY A 204 16.54 18.29 -0.76
N MET A 205 16.96 17.96 -1.98
CA MET A 205 16.85 18.81 -3.16
C MET A 205 16.78 17.94 -4.42
N ALA A 206 16.07 18.41 -5.43
CA ALA A 206 16.08 17.85 -6.78
C ALA A 206 16.14 18.95 -7.83
N GLU A 207 16.80 18.67 -8.94
CA GLU A 207 16.99 19.62 -10.04
C GLU A 207 16.68 18.99 -11.38
N GLY A 208 16.26 19.82 -12.35
CA GLY A 208 16.01 19.36 -13.69
C GLY A 208 15.38 20.44 -14.55
N ARG A 209 14.57 20.05 -15.51
CA ARG A 209 13.99 20.97 -16.51
C ARG A 209 12.53 20.70 -16.74
N ALA A 210 11.77 21.76 -17.03
CA ALA A 210 10.35 21.65 -17.31
C ALA A 210 9.89 22.54 -18.46
N CYS A 211 8.78 22.13 -19.06
CA CYS A 211 7.94 22.90 -19.95
C CYS A 211 6.70 23.34 -19.16
N VAL A 212 6.37 24.62 -19.26
CA VAL A 212 5.21 25.24 -18.64
C VAL A 212 4.30 25.78 -19.74
N GLU A 213 3.07 25.29 -19.79
CA GLU A 213 2.01 25.85 -20.62
C GLU A 213 0.95 26.49 -19.73
N ARG A 214 0.41 27.64 -20.16
CA ARG A 214 -0.67 28.32 -19.45
C ARG A 214 -1.89 28.50 -20.35
N GLY A 215 -3.06 28.36 -19.75
CA GLY A 215 -4.29 28.80 -20.39
C GLY A 215 -4.30 30.30 -20.62
N ARG A 216 -5.04 30.75 -21.63
CA ARG A 216 -5.17 32.17 -21.99
C ARG A 216 -6.28 32.91 -21.20
N ASN A 217 -6.91 32.24 -20.24
CA ASN A 217 -8.19 32.65 -19.66
C ASN A 217 -8.02 33.42 -18.33
N ILE A 218 -8.98 34.26 -17.94
CA ILE A 218 -8.82 35.17 -16.78
C ILE A 218 -8.52 34.44 -15.46
N PHE A 219 -9.02 33.21 -15.30
CA PHE A 219 -8.75 32.35 -14.15
C PHE A 219 -7.34 31.77 -14.12
N SER A 220 -6.67 31.60 -15.28
CA SER A 220 -5.24 31.25 -15.30
C SER A 220 -4.38 32.40 -14.77
N ARG A 221 -4.79 33.65 -14.99
CA ARG A 221 -4.13 34.85 -14.47
C ARG A 221 -4.36 35.05 -12.96
N ILE A 222 -5.54 34.70 -12.45
CA ILE A 222 -5.85 34.79 -11.02
C ILE A 222 -5.13 33.69 -10.23
N THR A 223 -5.15 32.45 -10.73
CA THR A 223 -4.41 31.33 -10.10
C THR A 223 -2.89 31.51 -10.20
N ALA A 224 -2.40 32.12 -11.30
CA ALA A 224 -1.01 32.56 -11.42
C ALA A 224 -0.59 33.50 -10.30
N TRP A 225 -1.43 34.48 -10.00
CA TRP A 225 -1.17 35.51 -9.01
C TRP A 225 -1.30 34.98 -7.57
N LEU A 226 -2.32 34.15 -7.29
CA LEU A 226 -2.55 33.55 -5.97
C LEU A 226 -1.50 32.51 -5.57
N VAL A 227 -1.02 31.71 -6.53
CA VAL A 227 -0.12 30.58 -6.26
C VAL A 227 1.33 30.89 -6.66
N GLY A 228 1.59 31.98 -7.38
CA GLY A 228 2.94 32.37 -7.81
C GLY A 228 3.50 31.53 -8.96
N PHE A 229 2.63 30.88 -9.73
CA PHE A 229 3.03 29.99 -10.82
C PHE A 229 3.81 30.73 -11.92
N PRO A 230 4.83 30.12 -12.54
CA PRO A 230 5.67 30.73 -13.58
C PRO A 230 4.90 31.04 -14.87
N GLY A 231 5.43 31.95 -15.69
CA GLY A 231 4.96 32.20 -17.05
C GLY A 231 5.15 30.99 -17.98
N PRO A 232 4.49 30.96 -19.16
CA PRO A 232 4.69 29.88 -20.12
C PRO A 232 6.14 29.88 -20.63
N ALA A 233 6.78 28.72 -20.61
CA ALA A 233 8.16 28.52 -21.04
C ALA A 233 8.30 27.13 -21.65
N ALA A 234 8.89 27.02 -22.83
CA ALA A 234 9.12 25.72 -23.45
C ALA A 234 10.14 24.87 -22.66
N ASP A 235 11.07 25.55 -21.98
CA ASP A 235 12.19 24.94 -21.28
C ASP A 235 12.71 25.90 -20.20
N ILE A 236 12.57 25.51 -18.93
CA ILE A 236 12.98 26.31 -17.77
C ILE A 236 13.68 25.42 -16.75
N PRO A 237 14.79 25.87 -16.13
CA PRO A 237 15.39 25.15 -15.02
C PRO A 237 14.42 25.09 -13.85
N VAL A 238 14.32 23.91 -13.24
CA VAL A 238 13.48 23.64 -12.07
C VAL A 238 14.35 23.13 -10.94
N ARG A 239 14.15 23.73 -9.77
CA ARG A 239 14.73 23.27 -8.51
C ARG A 239 13.60 23.02 -7.52
N VAL A 240 13.61 21.87 -6.88
CA VAL A 240 12.64 21.51 -5.84
C VAL A 240 13.39 21.22 -4.55
N ARG A 241 13.12 22.02 -3.52
CA ARG A 241 13.61 21.78 -2.17
C ARG A 241 12.51 21.11 -1.34
N PHE A 242 12.88 20.09 -0.60
CA PHE A 242 11.98 19.37 0.28
C PHE A 242 12.45 19.57 1.72
N ASP A 243 11.56 20.11 2.54
CA ASP A 243 11.78 20.23 3.98
C ASP A 243 10.79 19.31 4.69
N ALA A 244 11.28 18.14 5.13
CA ALA A 244 10.48 17.18 5.86
C ALA A 244 10.52 17.46 7.37
N ASP A 245 9.35 17.41 8.01
CA ASP A 245 9.17 17.46 9.46
C ASP A 245 8.22 16.32 9.90
N PRO A 246 8.02 16.06 11.21
CA PRO A 246 7.18 14.96 11.68
C PRO A 246 5.70 15.05 11.26
N ASP A 247 5.22 16.24 10.90
CA ASP A 247 3.82 16.49 10.53
C ASP A 247 3.62 16.57 9.00
N GLY A 248 4.67 16.35 8.21
CA GLY A 248 4.61 16.33 6.75
C GLY A 248 5.82 16.98 6.08
N GLU A 249 5.66 17.39 4.84
CA GLU A 249 6.76 17.87 4.00
C GLU A 249 6.38 19.18 3.31
N THR A 250 7.27 20.18 3.35
CA THR A 250 7.12 21.43 2.61
C THR A 250 7.93 21.37 1.34
N TRP A 251 7.26 21.53 0.20
CA TRP A 251 7.87 21.45 -1.11
C TRP A 251 7.95 22.84 -1.73
N THR A 252 9.16 23.36 -1.89
CA THR A 252 9.42 24.66 -2.54
C THR A 252 9.91 24.42 -3.96
N ARG A 253 9.11 24.79 -4.97
CA ARG A 253 9.49 24.66 -6.38
C ARG A 253 9.88 26.02 -6.94
N THR A 254 11.06 26.09 -7.52
CA THR A 254 11.59 27.28 -8.18
C THR A 254 11.74 27.00 -9.67
N PHE A 255 11.02 27.74 -10.49
CA PHE A 255 11.02 27.69 -11.94
C PHE A 255 11.62 29.00 -12.46
N GLY A 256 12.90 28.98 -12.81
CA GLY A 256 13.65 30.20 -13.13
C GLY A 256 13.55 31.25 -11.99
N PRO A 257 13.05 32.47 -12.25
CA PRO A 257 12.95 33.51 -11.21
C PRO A 257 11.72 33.38 -10.29
N HIS A 258 10.80 32.45 -10.60
CA HIS A 258 9.55 32.29 -9.85
C HIS A 258 9.65 31.12 -8.88
N SER A 259 9.17 31.31 -7.66
CA SER A 259 9.14 30.25 -6.65
C SER A 259 7.78 30.22 -5.97
N PHE A 260 7.30 29.01 -5.69
CA PHE A 260 6.11 28.78 -4.89
C PHE A 260 6.29 27.54 -4.01
N SER A 261 5.55 27.49 -2.91
CA SER A 261 5.60 26.37 -1.98
C SER A 261 4.22 25.80 -1.67
N SER A 262 4.21 24.52 -1.31
CA SER A 262 3.04 23.85 -0.74
C SER A 262 3.48 23.01 0.45
N ARG A 263 2.52 22.69 1.33
CA ARG A 263 2.73 21.72 2.39
C ARG A 263 1.93 20.46 2.11
N GLN A 264 2.62 19.33 2.08
CA GLN A 264 2.07 17.99 1.91
C GLN A 264 2.05 17.28 3.26
N PHE A 265 0.95 16.61 3.57
CA PHE A 265 0.77 15.88 4.84
C PHE A 265 -0.34 14.85 4.70
N GLU A 266 -0.39 13.88 5.61
CA GLU A 266 -1.50 12.93 5.67
C GLU A 266 -2.77 13.63 6.20
N GLY A 267 -3.88 13.45 5.48
CA GLY A 267 -5.17 13.99 5.90
C GLY A 267 -5.70 13.34 7.19
N ARG A 268 -6.65 14.00 7.85
CA ARG A 268 -7.32 13.47 9.06
C ARG A 268 -8.80 13.23 8.83
N GLY A 269 -9.40 12.38 9.66
CA GLY A 269 -10.83 12.10 9.67
C GLY A 269 -11.31 11.57 8.31
N ARG A 270 -12.22 12.28 7.65
CA ARG A 270 -12.74 11.78 6.35
C ARG A 270 -11.69 11.77 5.24
N SER A 271 -10.59 12.50 5.38
CA SER A 271 -9.47 12.55 4.41
C SER A 271 -8.26 11.76 4.90
N GLU A 272 -8.43 10.95 5.95
CA GLU A 272 -7.41 9.99 6.39
C GLU A 272 -6.92 9.16 5.20
N ARG A 273 -5.61 8.88 5.17
CA ARG A 273 -4.94 8.13 4.10
C ARG A 273 -4.94 8.80 2.72
N LEU A 274 -5.31 10.08 2.64
CA LEU A 274 -5.11 10.92 1.45
C LEU A 274 -3.91 11.84 1.66
N LEU A 275 -3.14 12.02 0.61
CA LEU A 275 -2.15 13.09 0.55
C LEU A 275 -2.88 14.42 0.48
N CYS A 276 -2.80 15.22 1.54
CA CYS A 276 -3.30 16.58 1.55
C CYS A 276 -2.19 17.53 1.15
N GLU A 277 -2.40 18.29 0.08
CA GLU A 277 -1.50 19.35 -0.36
C GLU A 277 -2.16 20.71 -0.18
N ARG A 278 -1.55 21.58 0.62
CA ARG A 278 -2.04 22.91 0.95
C ARG A 278 -1.23 24.00 0.27
N PHE A 279 -1.93 24.86 -0.47
CA PHE A 279 -1.43 26.07 -1.12
C PHE A 279 -2.18 27.28 -0.56
N GLY A 280 -1.56 28.00 0.40
CA GLY A 280 -2.21 29.11 1.08
C GLY A 280 -3.58 28.69 1.68
N PRO A 281 -4.70 29.31 1.26
CA PRO A 281 -6.03 28.97 1.76
C PRO A 281 -6.60 27.67 1.16
N LEU A 282 -6.02 27.14 0.09
CA LEU A 282 -6.53 25.98 -0.65
C LEU A 282 -5.92 24.70 -0.11
N THR A 283 -6.71 23.66 0.10
CA THR A 283 -6.20 22.31 0.39
C THR A 283 -6.83 21.30 -0.55
N PHE A 284 -6.00 20.45 -1.14
CA PHE A 284 -6.39 19.40 -2.08
C PHE A 284 -6.03 18.04 -1.49
N ALA A 285 -7.01 17.14 -1.33
CA ALA A 285 -6.77 15.80 -0.83
C ALA A 285 -6.82 14.79 -1.98
N MET A 286 -5.71 14.09 -2.18
CA MET A 286 -5.45 13.21 -3.31
C MET A 286 -5.21 11.77 -2.85
N ALA A 287 -5.76 10.82 -3.60
CA ALA A 287 -5.41 9.41 -3.45
C ALA A 287 -4.16 9.13 -4.29
N LEU A 288 -3.16 8.50 -3.68
CA LEU A 288 -1.97 8.01 -4.36
C LEU A 288 -2.27 6.63 -4.94
N VAL A 289 -2.06 6.45 -6.25
CA VAL A 289 -2.31 5.17 -6.93
C VAL A 289 -1.06 4.76 -7.69
N ALA A 290 -0.41 3.70 -7.23
CA ALA A 290 0.71 3.07 -7.92
C ALA A 290 0.17 2.03 -8.92
N GLU A 291 0.41 2.24 -10.21
CA GLU A 291 -0.10 1.35 -11.26
C GLU A 291 0.85 1.37 -12.47
N GLY A 292 1.30 0.19 -12.91
CA GLY A 292 2.11 0.05 -14.13
C GLY A 292 3.42 0.83 -14.11
N GLY A 293 4.10 0.88 -12.96
CA GLY A 293 5.35 1.65 -12.78
C GLY A 293 5.15 3.17 -12.73
N LYS A 294 3.92 3.64 -12.57
CA LYS A 294 3.58 5.07 -12.49
C LYS A 294 2.91 5.38 -11.15
N LEU A 295 3.08 6.60 -10.68
CA LEU A 295 2.34 7.12 -9.53
C LEU A 295 1.33 8.17 -10.00
N LYS A 296 0.05 7.94 -9.77
CA LYS A 296 -1.03 8.88 -10.10
C LYS A 296 -1.56 9.53 -8.83
N LEU A 297 -1.70 10.85 -8.84
CA LEU A 297 -2.28 11.64 -7.76
C LEU A 297 -3.71 12.03 -8.15
N ILE A 298 -4.69 11.27 -7.64
CA ILE A 298 -6.09 11.42 -8.02
C ILE A 298 -6.81 12.32 -7.01
N LEU A 299 -7.22 13.51 -7.46
CA LEU A 299 -7.95 14.45 -6.61
C LEU A 299 -9.29 13.87 -6.16
N ARG A 300 -9.50 13.78 -4.84
CA ARG A 300 -10.74 13.28 -4.24
C ARG A 300 -11.57 14.39 -3.62
N ARG A 301 -10.91 15.41 -3.06
CA ARG A 301 -11.56 16.49 -2.30
C ARG A 301 -10.74 17.77 -2.31
N TRP A 302 -11.41 18.88 -2.00
CA TRP A 302 -10.75 20.14 -1.78
C TRP A 302 -11.51 21.02 -0.77
N SER A 303 -10.82 22.01 -0.22
CA SER A 303 -11.37 23.01 0.69
C SER A 303 -10.69 24.36 0.52
N VAL A 304 -11.39 25.41 0.98
CA VAL A 304 -10.87 26.78 1.07
C VAL A 304 -11.03 27.24 2.52
N LEU A 305 -9.95 27.66 3.16
CA LEU A 305 -9.93 28.04 4.59
C LEU A 305 -10.52 26.95 5.51
N GLY A 306 -10.35 25.68 5.13
CA GLY A 306 -10.93 24.52 5.84
C GLY A 306 -12.40 24.23 5.51
N LEU A 307 -13.11 25.13 4.83
CA LEU A 307 -14.48 24.93 4.38
C LEU A 307 -14.50 24.03 3.13
N ARG A 308 -15.23 22.93 3.23
CA ARG A 308 -15.31 21.92 2.17
C ARG A 308 -16.16 22.45 1.03
N LEU A 309 -15.65 22.33 -0.19
CA LEU A 309 -16.37 22.78 -1.38
C LEU A 309 -16.80 21.59 -2.26
N PRO A 310 -17.93 21.72 -2.98
CA PRO A 310 -18.36 20.73 -3.96
C PRO A 310 -17.31 20.47 -5.05
N MET A 311 -17.21 19.21 -5.52
CA MET A 311 -16.23 18.83 -6.55
C MET A 311 -16.48 19.48 -7.92
N TRP A 312 -17.71 19.91 -8.23
CA TRP A 312 -18.03 20.55 -9.51
C TRP A 312 -17.42 21.96 -9.64
N LEU A 313 -17.06 22.60 -8.52
CA LEU A 313 -16.31 23.86 -8.49
C LEU A 313 -14.79 23.65 -8.52
N CYS A 314 -14.34 22.40 -8.33
CA CYS A 314 -12.93 22.08 -8.22
C CYS A 314 -12.27 22.08 -9.60
N PRO A 315 -11.06 22.64 -9.74
CA PRO A 315 -10.22 22.35 -10.89
C PRO A 315 -10.00 20.84 -11.03
N ARG A 316 -10.09 20.33 -12.26
CA ARG A 316 -9.64 18.98 -12.60
C ARG A 316 -8.12 18.98 -12.57
N SER A 317 -7.54 17.97 -11.94
CA SER A 317 -6.10 17.75 -11.89
C SER A 317 -5.77 16.38 -12.46
N THR A 318 -4.82 16.33 -13.38
CA THR A 318 -4.18 15.12 -13.87
C THR A 318 -2.70 15.19 -13.50
N SER A 319 -2.34 14.50 -12.43
CA SER A 319 -0.97 14.45 -11.91
C SER A 319 -0.46 13.02 -11.99
N VAL A 320 0.60 12.82 -12.78
CA VAL A 320 1.23 11.51 -13.00
C VAL A 320 2.74 11.65 -12.93
N GLU A 321 3.37 10.73 -12.24
CA GLU A 321 4.81 10.57 -12.16
C GLU A 321 5.21 9.25 -12.83
N THR A 322 6.27 9.30 -13.61
CA THR A 322 6.75 8.18 -14.43
C THR A 322 8.28 8.16 -14.46
N VAL A 323 8.85 7.04 -14.89
CA VAL A 323 10.27 6.96 -15.22
C VAL A 323 10.44 6.79 -16.72
N GLU A 324 11.33 7.58 -17.31
CA GLU A 324 11.73 7.49 -18.71
C GLU A 324 13.21 7.86 -18.80
N ASP A 325 14.00 7.04 -19.49
CA ASP A 325 15.46 7.17 -19.59
C ASP A 325 16.19 7.20 -18.23
N GLY A 326 15.67 6.47 -17.23
CA GLY A 326 16.23 6.44 -15.87
C GLY A 326 16.07 7.75 -15.10
N LYS A 327 15.17 8.65 -15.56
CA LYS A 327 14.88 9.92 -14.89
C LYS A 327 13.46 9.95 -14.37
N PHE A 328 13.27 10.55 -13.19
CA PHE A 328 11.94 10.89 -12.70
C PHE A 328 11.34 11.95 -13.60
N ARG A 329 10.17 11.66 -14.16
CA ARG A 329 9.36 12.60 -14.96
C ARG A 329 8.04 12.88 -14.27
N PHE A 330 7.64 14.14 -14.30
CA PHE A 330 6.36 14.59 -13.78
C PHE A 330 5.51 15.21 -14.88
N HIS A 331 4.22 14.93 -14.82
CA HIS A 331 3.18 15.56 -15.62
C HIS A 331 2.09 16.04 -14.69
N VAL A 332 1.86 17.35 -14.64
CA VAL A 332 0.80 17.96 -13.84
C VAL A 332 -0.01 18.87 -14.75
N GLU A 333 -1.27 18.52 -14.98
CA GLU A 333 -2.22 19.33 -15.71
C GLU A 333 -3.37 19.73 -14.81
N ILE A 334 -3.60 21.04 -14.70
CA ILE A 334 -4.73 21.61 -13.99
C ILE A 334 -5.62 22.30 -15.03
N SER A 335 -6.89 21.93 -15.06
CA SER A 335 -7.91 22.52 -15.93
C SER A 335 -9.20 22.73 -15.16
N HIS A 336 -10.13 23.51 -15.71
CA HIS A 336 -11.46 23.69 -15.12
C HIS A 336 -12.54 23.54 -16.20
N PRO A 337 -13.67 22.88 -15.92
CA PRO A 337 -14.65 22.52 -16.94
C PRO A 337 -15.15 23.70 -17.78
N LEU A 338 -15.32 24.88 -17.18
CA LEU A 338 -15.82 26.07 -17.87
C LEU A 338 -14.73 26.89 -18.57
N THR A 339 -13.49 26.76 -18.14
CA THR A 339 -12.42 27.69 -18.52
C THR A 339 -11.22 26.97 -19.11
N GLY A 340 -11.33 25.68 -19.41
CA GLY A 340 -10.28 24.91 -20.05
C GLY A 340 -8.99 24.81 -19.23
N LEU A 341 -7.86 24.72 -19.91
CA LEU A 341 -6.55 24.60 -19.28
C LEU A 341 -6.24 25.81 -18.38
N ILE A 342 -5.79 25.55 -17.15
CA ILE A 342 -5.27 26.58 -16.25
C ILE A 342 -3.74 26.60 -16.39
N VAL A 343 -3.11 25.47 -16.11
CA VAL A 343 -1.66 25.31 -16.23
C VAL A 343 -1.29 23.85 -16.46
N ARG A 344 -0.21 23.62 -17.22
CA ARG A 344 0.38 22.31 -17.42
C ARG A 344 1.89 22.39 -17.23
N TYR A 345 2.41 21.51 -16.39
CA TYR A 345 3.84 21.31 -16.18
C TYR A 345 4.22 19.92 -16.64
N ARG A 346 5.27 19.83 -17.46
CA ARG A 346 5.89 18.56 -17.83
C ARG A 346 7.39 18.71 -17.71
N GLY A 347 8.06 17.75 -17.09
CA GLY A 347 9.50 17.85 -16.92
C GLY A 347 10.10 16.62 -16.31
N TRP A 348 11.38 16.73 -16.01
CA TRP A 348 12.14 15.72 -15.30
C TRP A 348 12.93 16.35 -14.16
N LEU A 349 13.20 15.58 -13.12
CA LEU A 349 14.01 15.95 -11.97
C LEU A 349 14.92 14.79 -11.59
N GLU A 350 16.06 15.12 -10.99
CA GLU A 350 16.98 14.19 -10.37
C GLU A 350 17.32 14.70 -8.96
N PRO A 351 17.30 13.83 -7.94
CA PRO A 351 17.76 14.21 -6.60
C PRO A 351 19.23 14.66 -6.64
N VAL A 352 19.54 15.78 -5.99
CA VAL A 352 20.91 16.21 -5.78
C VAL A 352 21.46 15.43 -4.60
N ALA A 353 22.54 14.68 -4.79
CA ALA A 353 23.19 13.95 -3.71
C ALA A 353 23.57 14.90 -2.57
N SER A 354 23.13 14.61 -1.35
CA SER A 354 23.55 15.38 -0.19
C SER A 354 25.04 15.14 0.06
N HIS A 355 25.90 16.12 -0.25
CA HIS A 355 27.25 16.14 0.31
C HIS A 355 27.11 16.28 1.83
N ARG A 356 27.23 15.17 2.57
CA ARG A 356 27.61 15.22 3.98
C ARG A 356 29.09 15.59 4.03
N SER A 357 29.38 16.88 4.08
CA SER A 357 30.71 17.38 4.45
C SER A 357 30.92 17.10 5.94
N SER A 358 31.53 15.98 6.26
CA SER A 358 32.27 15.80 7.51
C SER A 358 33.73 15.69 7.13
N GLU A 359 34.35 16.84 6.83
CA GLU A 359 35.79 16.97 6.94
C GLU A 359 36.10 17.11 8.44
N ILE A 360 36.51 16.00 9.03
CA ILE A 360 37.31 16.01 10.25
C ILE A 360 38.68 16.53 9.82
N VAL A 361 39.00 17.77 10.22
CA VAL A 361 40.37 18.31 10.10
C VAL A 361 41.14 17.89 11.36
N PRO A 362 42.22 17.08 11.26
CA PRO A 362 43.16 16.84 12.36
C PRO A 362 44.13 18.05 12.46
N PRO A 363 44.73 18.35 13.62
CA PRO A 363 45.46 17.40 14.47
C PRO A 363 44.86 17.10 15.85
#